data_AF-A0A3D8HRU6-F1
#
_entry.id   AF-A0A3D8HRU6-F1
#
_cell.length_a   1.000
_cell.length_b   1.000
_cell.length_c   1.000
_cell.angle_alpha   90.00
_cell.angle_beta   90.00
_cell.angle_gamma   90.00
#
_symmetry.space_group_name_H-M   'P 1'
#
loop_
_entity.id
_entity.type
_entity.pdbx_description
1 polymer ?
#
loop_
_entity_poly.entity_id
_entity_poly.type
_entity_poly.pdbx_seq_one_letter_code
_entity_poly.pdbx_strand_id
1 'polypeptide(L)'
;MSVKSDLSQFKSALDTDGQILESAFRFEIFARRHRKKLIALGVIVALGIVCGVAYSFISESKMQKANVAYEALLALPNELDARASAKELLETLKQNNKALYEFYLFTHIKNDGAVLRELADSKNEFIATMSRYDLGQMELANALALESKGAQDLKNEASKNEDSNASAESANKDISAIFASLESLKNKDLKEWLLLQEAALLLEQGRVQEAKSKAAFIDTQSSLSTLANIIKHYK
;
A
#
# COMPACT_ATOMS: atom_id res chain seq x y z
N MET A 1 -24.98 -65.04 25.38
CA MET A 1 -25.10 -63.69 25.97
C MET A 1 -26.21 -63.76 26.99
N SER A 2 -25.90 -63.43 28.24
CA SER A 2 -26.72 -63.73 29.41
C SER A 2 -27.59 -62.53 29.74
N VAL A 3 -28.82 -62.73 30.22
CA VAL A 3 -29.79 -61.70 30.67
C VAL A 3 -29.15 -60.58 31.50
N LYS A 4 -28.03 -60.84 32.17
CA LYS A 4 -27.22 -59.86 32.90
C LYS A 4 -26.64 -58.75 31.99
N SER A 5 -26.22 -59.04 30.76
CA SER A 5 -25.76 -58.02 29.79
C SER A 5 -26.90 -57.10 29.39
N ASP A 6 -28.08 -57.67 29.12
CA ASP A 6 -29.23 -56.92 28.62
C ASP A 6 -29.80 -56.03 29.74
N LEU A 7 -29.83 -56.54 30.98
CA LEU A 7 -30.19 -55.77 32.15
C LEU A 7 -29.17 -54.64 32.45
N SER A 8 -27.89 -54.87 32.19
CA SER A 8 -26.85 -53.84 32.38
C SER A 8 -26.93 -52.74 31.31
N GLN A 9 -27.22 -53.09 30.05
CA GLN A 9 -27.44 -52.11 28.98
C GLN A 9 -28.71 -51.31 29.25
N PHE A 10 -29.79 -51.96 29.68
CA PHE A 10 -31.04 -51.29 30.06
C PHE A 10 -30.84 -50.32 31.23
N LYS A 11 -30.09 -50.72 32.26
CA LYS A 11 -29.75 -49.84 33.38
C LYS A 11 -28.90 -48.65 32.94
N SER A 12 -27.93 -48.87 32.04
CA SER A 12 -27.11 -47.79 31.49
C SER A 12 -27.92 -46.82 30.62
N ALA A 13 -28.88 -47.32 29.84
CA ALA A 13 -29.79 -46.49 29.06
C ALA A 13 -30.67 -45.62 29.98
N LEU A 14 -31.25 -46.20 31.04
CA LEU A 14 -32.04 -45.45 32.01
C LEU A 14 -31.22 -44.40 32.78
N ASP A 15 -29.97 -44.69 33.13
CA ASP A 15 -29.09 -43.73 33.80
C ASP A 15 -28.70 -42.58 32.86
N THR A 16 -28.45 -42.90 31.58
CA THR A 16 -28.19 -41.91 30.52
C THR A 16 -29.42 -41.01 30.31
N ASP A 17 -30.61 -41.60 30.21
CA ASP A 17 -31.87 -40.86 30.09
C ASP A 17 -32.15 -39.99 31.32
N GLY A 18 -31.84 -40.50 32.53
CA GLY A 18 -31.91 -39.74 33.78
C GLY A 18 -30.99 -38.52 33.78
N GLN A 19 -29.75 -38.67 33.30
CA GLN A 19 -28.80 -37.56 33.17
C GLN A 19 -29.23 -36.54 32.08
N ILE A 20 -29.81 -37.01 30.97
CA ILE A 20 -30.37 -36.14 29.93
C ILE A 20 -31.57 -35.36 30.47
N LEU A 21 -32.46 -36.01 31.25
CA LEU A 21 -33.58 -35.33 31.88
C LEU A 21 -33.12 -34.35 32.95
N GLU A 22 -32.14 -34.70 33.79
CA GLU A 22 -31.60 -33.80 34.81
C GLU A 22 -30.94 -32.57 34.18
N SER A 23 -30.15 -32.75 33.12
CA SER A 23 -29.56 -31.64 32.38
C SER A 23 -30.62 -30.79 31.66
N ALA A 24 -31.68 -31.40 31.12
CA ALA A 24 -32.83 -30.68 30.54
C ALA A 24 -33.60 -29.86 31.58
N PHE A 25 -33.88 -30.41 32.76
CA PHE A 25 -34.54 -29.69 33.86
C PHE A 25 -33.69 -28.54 34.39
N ARG A 26 -32.38 -28.72 34.53
CA ARG A 26 -31.44 -27.63 34.89
C ARG A 26 -31.46 -26.52 33.84
N PHE A 27 -31.49 -26.87 32.56
CA PHE A 27 -31.61 -25.90 31.47
C PHE A 27 -32.94 -25.16 31.51
N GLU A 28 -34.05 -25.84 31.82
CA GLU A 28 -35.37 -25.22 31.92
C GLU A 28 -35.45 -24.20 33.06
N ILE A 29 -34.90 -24.53 34.24
CA ILE A 29 -34.83 -23.61 35.39
C ILE A 29 -33.94 -22.41 35.04
N PHE A 30 -32.80 -22.65 34.40
CA PHE A 30 -31.88 -21.60 33.94
C PHE A 30 -32.53 -20.67 32.91
N ALA A 31 -33.21 -21.23 31.91
CA ALA A 31 -33.92 -20.50 30.88
C ALA A 31 -35.08 -19.67 31.46
N ARG A 32 -35.83 -20.22 32.42
CA ARG A 32 -36.87 -19.48 33.15
C ARG A 32 -36.28 -18.33 33.97
N ARG A 33 -35.16 -18.56 34.66
CA ARG A 33 -34.47 -17.54 35.48
C ARG A 33 -33.90 -16.39 34.64
N HIS A 34 -33.41 -16.67 33.44
CA HIS A 34 -32.78 -15.68 32.56
C HIS A 34 -33.62 -15.30 31.33
N ARG A 35 -34.92 -15.58 31.32
CA ARG A 35 -35.83 -15.35 30.17
C ARG A 35 -35.64 -14.01 29.46
N LYS A 36 -35.52 -12.90 30.20
CA LYS A 36 -35.32 -11.55 29.62
C LYS A 36 -33.96 -11.39 28.94
N LYS A 37 -32.90 -11.97 29.51
CA LYS A 37 -31.54 -11.92 28.95
C LYS A 37 -31.42 -12.80 27.70
N LEU A 38 -32.07 -13.97 27.70
CA LEU A 38 -32.12 -14.85 26.53
C LEU A 38 -32.90 -14.20 25.36
N ILE A 39 -34.02 -13.53 25.64
CA ILE A 39 -34.74 -12.76 24.63
C ILE A 39 -33.87 -11.62 24.09
N ALA A 40 -33.22 -10.85 24.98
CA ALA A 40 -32.32 -9.77 24.55
C ALA A 40 -31.16 -10.28 23.69
N LEU A 41 -30.54 -11.41 24.06
CA LEU A 41 -29.50 -12.06 23.27
C LEU A 41 -30.05 -12.50 21.90
N GLY A 42 -31.23 -13.10 21.86
CA GLY A 42 -31.88 -13.51 20.61
C GLY A 42 -32.15 -12.33 19.67
N VAL A 43 -32.58 -11.19 20.20
CA VAL A 43 -32.76 -9.95 19.42
C VAL A 43 -31.43 -9.45 18.86
N ILE A 44 -30.35 -9.46 19.65
CA ILE A 44 -29.01 -9.04 19.19
C ILE A 44 -28.51 -9.97 18.07
N VAL A 45 -28.68 -11.28 18.21
CA VAL A 45 -28.29 -12.25 17.19
C VAL A 45 -29.11 -12.04 15.91
N ALA A 46 -30.44 -11.87 16.03
CA ALA A 46 -31.30 -11.59 14.89
C ALA A 46 -30.90 -10.29 14.17
N LEU A 47 -30.61 -9.22 14.92
CA LEU A 47 -30.09 -7.96 14.37
C LEU A 47 -28.75 -8.15 13.67
N GLY A 48 -27.83 -8.93 14.25
CA GLY A 48 -26.56 -9.27 13.65
C GLY A 48 -26.71 -9.99 12.30
N ILE A 49 -27.65 -10.95 12.23
CA ILE A 49 -27.97 -11.66 10.97
C ILE A 49 -28.53 -10.68 9.93
N VAL A 50 -29.51 -9.85 10.29
CA VAL A 50 -30.10 -8.85 9.37
C VAL A 50 -29.04 -7.88 8.86
N CYS A 51 -28.17 -7.37 9.74
CA CYS A 51 -27.06 -6.50 9.37
C CYS A 51 -26.06 -7.20 8.44
N GLY A 52 -25.73 -8.46 8.71
CA GLY A 52 -24.82 -9.25 7.86
C GLY A 52 -25.38 -9.49 6.46
N VAL A 53 -26.66 -9.84 6.35
CA VAL A 53 -27.34 -10.02 5.06
C VAL A 53 -27.39 -8.71 4.28
N ALA A 54 -27.81 -7.61 4.91
CA ALA A 54 -27.84 -6.29 4.26
C ALA A 54 -26.44 -5.85 3.79
N TYR A 55 -25.41 -6.09 4.61
CA TYR A 55 -24.03 -5.78 4.27
C TYR A 55 -23.55 -6.56 3.04
N SER A 56 -23.85 -7.86 2.97
CA SER A 56 -23.47 -8.70 1.82
C SER A 56 -24.05 -8.20 0.50
N PHE A 57 -25.34 -7.84 0.49
CA PHE A 57 -26.02 -7.34 -0.70
C PHE A 57 -25.47 -5.99 -1.19
N ILE A 58 -25.17 -5.08 -0.26
CA ILE A 58 -24.59 -3.77 -0.60
C ILE A 58 -23.16 -3.92 -1.12
N SER A 59 -22.38 -4.83 -0.52
CA SER A 59 -20.98 -5.06 -0.92
C SER A 59 -20.88 -5.61 -2.34
N GLU A 60 -21.70 -6.61 -2.68
CA GLU A 60 -21.73 -7.21 -4.02
C GLU A 60 -22.08 -6.17 -5.10
N SER A 61 -23.08 -5.33 -4.85
CA SER A 61 -23.48 -4.28 -5.80
C SER A 61 -22.37 -3.24 -6.02
N LYS A 62 -21.63 -2.85 -4.96
CA LYS A 62 -20.48 -1.95 -5.08
C LYS A 62 -19.37 -2.57 -5.93
N MET A 63 -19.04 -3.85 -5.70
CA MET A 63 -18.01 -4.54 -6.48
C MET A 63 -18.37 -4.62 -7.96
N GLN A 64 -19.63 -4.92 -8.30
CA GLN A 64 -20.08 -4.95 -9.69
C GLN A 64 -19.96 -3.57 -10.36
N LYS A 65 -20.44 -2.51 -9.71
CA LYS A 65 -20.35 -1.14 -10.25
C LYS A 65 -18.90 -0.70 -10.46
N ALA A 66 -18.02 -1.04 -9.52
CA ALA A 66 -16.59 -0.77 -9.65
C ALA A 66 -15.97 -1.52 -10.83
N ASN A 67 -16.26 -2.82 -10.99
CA ASN A 67 -15.72 -3.62 -12.09
C ASN A 67 -16.20 -3.12 -13.45
N VAL A 68 -17.50 -2.81 -13.59
CA VAL A 68 -18.06 -2.25 -14.83
C VAL A 68 -17.40 -0.90 -15.16
N ALA A 69 -17.22 -0.02 -14.16
CA ALA A 69 -16.53 1.25 -14.37
C ALA A 69 -15.06 1.06 -14.78
N TYR A 70 -14.38 0.09 -14.18
CA TYR A 70 -13.00 -0.25 -14.51
C TYR A 70 -12.87 -0.82 -15.93
N GLU A 71 -13.72 -1.77 -16.32
CA GLU A 71 -13.77 -2.31 -17.67
C GLU A 71 -14.05 -1.20 -18.70
N ALA A 72 -14.99 -0.31 -18.40
CA ALA A 72 -15.29 0.83 -19.25
C ALA A 72 -14.09 1.77 -19.40
N LEU A 73 -13.33 2.02 -18.32
CA LEU A 73 -12.08 2.82 -18.38
C LEU A 73 -11.01 2.17 -19.26
N LEU A 74 -10.87 0.85 -19.22
CA LEU A 74 -9.91 0.12 -20.06
C LEU A 74 -10.29 0.15 -21.55
N ALA A 75 -11.58 0.25 -21.86
CA ALA A 75 -12.07 0.31 -23.23
C ALA A 75 -11.95 1.70 -23.87
N LEU A 76 -11.61 2.73 -23.09
CA LEU A 76 -11.51 4.10 -23.59
C LEU A 76 -10.29 4.27 -24.52
N PRO A 77 -10.47 4.88 -25.71
CA PRO A 77 -9.34 5.29 -26.54
C PRO A 77 -8.52 6.37 -25.84
N ASN A 78 -7.23 6.46 -26.13
CA ASN A 78 -6.26 7.32 -25.42
C ASN A 78 -6.39 8.84 -25.72
N GLU A 79 -7.57 9.30 -26.16
CA GLU A 79 -7.83 10.66 -26.65
C GLU A 79 -8.55 11.58 -25.65
N LEU A 80 -8.62 12.87 -25.98
CA LEU A 80 -9.08 13.94 -25.08
C LEU A 80 -10.57 13.82 -24.67
N ASP A 81 -11.44 13.37 -25.57
CA ASP A 81 -12.87 13.14 -25.28
C ASP A 81 -13.08 11.97 -24.30
N ALA A 82 -12.17 10.99 -24.32
CA ALA A 82 -12.18 9.90 -23.37
C ALA A 82 -11.88 10.37 -21.94
N ARG A 83 -11.19 11.50 -21.73
CA ARG A 83 -10.93 12.06 -20.40
C ARG A 83 -12.18 12.64 -19.74
N ALA A 84 -13.09 13.20 -20.54
CA ALA A 84 -14.36 13.73 -20.04
C ALA A 84 -15.28 12.59 -19.57
N SER A 85 -15.44 11.54 -20.39
CA SER A 85 -16.16 10.31 -20.01
C SER A 85 -15.45 9.54 -18.89
N ALA A 86 -14.11 9.56 -18.84
CA ALA A 86 -13.35 8.91 -17.78
C ALA A 86 -13.62 9.54 -16.41
N LYS A 87 -13.98 10.83 -16.34
CA LYS A 87 -14.20 11.50 -15.05
C LYS A 87 -15.33 10.85 -14.25
N GLU A 88 -16.48 10.59 -14.88
CA GLU A 88 -17.62 9.94 -14.23
C GLU A 88 -17.32 8.48 -13.86
N LEU A 89 -16.59 7.78 -14.73
CA LEU A 89 -16.17 6.39 -14.48
C LEU A 89 -15.16 6.30 -13.33
N LEU A 90 -14.20 7.22 -13.26
CA LEU A 90 -13.23 7.34 -12.17
C LEU A 90 -13.92 7.67 -10.84
N GLU A 91 -14.92 8.55 -10.86
CA GLU A 91 -15.71 8.86 -9.67
C GLU A 91 -16.52 7.64 -9.21
N THR A 92 -17.18 6.96 -10.14
CA THR A 92 -17.89 5.69 -9.85
C THR A 92 -16.94 4.65 -9.27
N LEU A 93 -15.74 4.51 -9.84
CA LEU A 93 -14.72 3.59 -9.36
C LEU A 93 -14.25 3.98 -7.94
N LYS A 94 -13.97 5.26 -7.68
CA LYS A 94 -13.53 5.78 -6.38
C LYS A 94 -14.57 5.56 -5.28
N GLN A 95 -15.85 5.82 -5.57
CA GLN A 95 -16.95 5.68 -4.60
C GLN A 95 -17.25 4.23 -4.25
N ASN A 96 -17.12 3.32 -5.23
CA ASN A 96 -17.50 1.92 -5.04
C ASN A 96 -16.32 1.03 -4.64
N ASN A 97 -15.08 1.35 -5.07
CA ASN A 97 -13.86 0.64 -4.69
C ASN A 97 -12.60 1.55 -4.78
N LYS A 98 -12.21 2.16 -3.65
CA LYS A 98 -11.03 3.04 -3.57
C LYS A 98 -9.72 2.33 -3.96
N ALA A 99 -9.56 1.06 -3.60
CA ALA A 99 -8.32 0.33 -3.89
C ALA A 99 -8.15 0.11 -5.40
N LEU A 100 -9.24 -0.23 -6.10
CA LEU A 100 -9.21 -0.41 -7.55
C LEU A 100 -9.02 0.92 -8.30
N TYR A 101 -9.60 2.01 -7.79
CA TYR A 101 -9.35 3.37 -8.28
C TYR A 101 -7.87 3.74 -8.18
N GLU A 102 -7.25 3.57 -7.01
CA GLU A 102 -5.84 3.87 -6.80
C GLU A 102 -4.94 3.01 -7.67
N PHE A 103 -5.27 1.72 -7.81
CA PHE A 103 -4.55 0.81 -8.70
C PHE A 103 -4.63 1.26 -10.17
N TYR A 104 -5.79 1.69 -10.64
CA TYR A 104 -5.96 2.22 -12.00
C TYR A 104 -5.08 3.46 -12.22
N LEU A 105 -5.14 4.44 -11.31
CA LEU A 105 -4.31 5.65 -11.39
C LEU A 105 -2.82 5.32 -11.40
N PHE A 106 -2.39 4.42 -10.52
CA PHE A 106 -1.00 3.99 -10.42
C PHE A 106 -0.50 3.27 -11.69
N THR A 107 -1.37 2.54 -12.38
CA THR A 107 -0.96 1.77 -13.57
C THR A 107 -1.02 2.58 -14.85
N HIS A 108 -1.98 3.52 -14.97
CA HIS A 108 -2.26 4.22 -16.23
C HIS A 108 -1.89 5.70 -16.23
N ILE A 109 -1.78 6.36 -15.07
CA ILE A 109 -1.57 7.81 -14.94
C ILE A 109 -0.35 8.16 -14.05
N LYS A 110 0.51 7.18 -13.71
CA LYS A 110 1.67 7.38 -12.84
C LYS A 110 2.68 8.44 -13.30
N ASN A 111 2.68 8.84 -14.57
CA ASN A 111 3.63 9.86 -15.05
C ASN A 111 3.15 11.30 -14.73
N ASP A 112 2.00 11.47 -14.09
CA ASP A 112 1.50 12.76 -13.63
C ASP A 112 1.88 12.98 -12.15
N GLY A 113 2.69 14.00 -11.89
CA GLY A 113 3.13 14.36 -10.53
C GLY A 113 1.99 14.71 -9.58
N ALA A 114 0.86 15.24 -10.06
CA ALA A 114 -0.31 15.49 -9.21
C ALA A 114 -0.95 14.18 -8.75
N VAL A 115 -1.05 13.21 -9.65
CA VAL A 115 -1.57 11.86 -9.35
C VAL A 115 -0.64 11.13 -8.38
N LEU A 116 0.66 11.16 -8.62
CA LEU A 116 1.64 10.55 -7.71
C LEU A 116 1.57 11.14 -6.30
N ARG A 117 1.36 12.47 -6.17
CA ARG A 117 1.14 13.11 -4.87
C ARG A 117 -0.13 12.64 -4.18
N GLU A 118 -1.25 12.50 -4.90
CA GLU A 118 -2.48 11.92 -4.33
C GLU A 118 -2.23 10.49 -3.83
N LEU A 119 -1.53 9.68 -4.62
CA LEU A 119 -1.27 8.27 -4.31
C LEU A 119 -0.23 8.07 -3.21
N ALA A 120 0.70 9.02 -3.01
CA ALA A 120 1.70 9.00 -1.94
C ALA A 120 1.07 8.96 -0.53
N ASP A 121 -0.18 9.41 -0.39
CA ASP A 121 -0.97 9.38 0.86
C ASP A 121 -2.00 8.23 0.90
N SER A 122 -1.89 7.27 -0.03
CA SER A 122 -2.76 6.09 -0.05
C SER A 122 -2.63 5.28 1.25
N LYS A 123 -3.75 4.66 1.66
CA LYS A 123 -3.77 3.66 2.75
C LYS A 123 -3.08 2.35 2.33
N ASN A 124 -2.99 2.08 1.03
CA ASN A 124 -2.27 0.93 0.51
C ASN A 124 -0.77 1.25 0.54
N GLU A 125 -0.04 0.57 1.42
CA GLU A 125 1.37 0.82 1.67
C GLU A 125 2.24 0.63 0.44
N PHE A 126 1.94 -0.36 -0.40
CA PHE A 126 2.66 -0.58 -1.65
C PHE A 126 2.48 0.61 -2.61
N ILE A 127 1.22 1.01 -2.86
CA ILE A 127 0.91 2.14 -3.75
C ILE A 127 1.53 3.43 -3.21
N ALA A 128 1.42 3.70 -1.91
CA ALA A 128 1.99 4.88 -1.29
C ALA A 128 3.52 4.92 -1.41
N THR A 129 4.18 3.79 -1.14
CA THR A 129 5.64 3.66 -1.19
C THR A 129 6.15 3.83 -2.62
N MET A 130 5.54 3.14 -3.59
CA MET A 130 5.92 3.27 -5.00
C MET A 130 5.62 4.66 -5.56
N SER A 131 4.52 5.30 -5.15
CA SER A 131 4.17 6.64 -5.63
C SER A 131 5.11 7.71 -5.07
N ARG A 132 5.52 7.61 -3.79
CA ARG A 132 6.55 8.49 -3.22
C ARG A 132 7.88 8.34 -3.93
N TYR A 133 8.23 7.10 -4.21
CA TYR A 133 9.43 6.76 -4.95
C TYR A 133 9.41 7.36 -6.37
N ASP A 134 8.36 7.10 -7.15
CA ASP A 134 8.21 7.61 -8.51
C ASP A 134 8.17 9.15 -8.52
N LEU A 135 7.53 9.76 -7.51
CA LEU A 135 7.49 11.22 -7.35
C LEU A 135 8.88 11.78 -7.09
N GLY A 136 9.63 11.21 -6.15
CA GLY A 136 10.99 11.67 -5.86
C GLY A 136 11.95 11.45 -7.03
N GLN A 137 11.75 10.39 -7.83
CA GLN A 137 12.49 10.18 -9.07
C GLN A 137 12.18 11.25 -10.12
N MET A 138 10.91 11.64 -10.25
CA MET A 138 10.51 12.72 -11.15
C MET A 138 11.08 14.07 -10.70
N GLU A 139 11.04 14.35 -9.40
CA GLU A 139 11.60 15.58 -8.80
C GLU A 139 13.12 15.62 -8.95
N LEU A 140 13.81 14.50 -8.75
CA LEU A 140 15.25 14.36 -8.98
C LEU A 140 15.60 14.62 -10.44
N ALA A 141 14.88 14.00 -11.38
CA ALA A 141 15.09 14.22 -12.81
C ALA A 141 14.90 15.69 -13.19
N ASN A 142 13.90 16.37 -12.62
CA ASN A 142 13.68 17.80 -12.83
C ASN A 142 14.83 18.64 -12.24
N ALA A 143 15.31 18.33 -11.04
CA ALA A 143 16.43 19.03 -10.41
C ALA A 143 17.72 18.90 -11.24
N LEU A 144 18.04 17.69 -11.71
CA LEU A 144 19.20 17.44 -12.58
C LEU A 144 19.05 18.10 -13.96
N ALA A 145 17.84 18.13 -14.52
CA ALA A 145 17.59 18.83 -15.77
C ALA A 145 17.80 20.35 -15.64
N LEU A 146 17.40 20.95 -14.52
CA LEU A 146 17.65 22.36 -14.21
C LEU A 146 19.16 22.65 -14.05
N GLU A 147 19.91 21.76 -13.40
CA GLU A 147 21.38 21.85 -13.29
C GLU A 147 22.05 21.85 -14.68
N SER A 148 21.61 20.95 -15.56
CA SER A 148 22.16 20.86 -16.92
C SER A 148 21.86 22.09 -17.79
N LYS A 149 20.66 22.68 -17.65
CA LYS A 149 20.29 23.92 -18.35
C LYS A 149 21.05 25.12 -17.82
N GLY A 150 21.13 25.28 -16.49
CA GLY A 150 21.94 26.33 -15.87
C GLY A 150 23.42 26.23 -16.28
N ALA A 151 23.98 25.02 -16.37
CA ALA A 151 25.35 24.82 -16.85
C ALA A 151 25.55 25.14 -18.35
N GLN A 152 24.51 24.99 -19.19
CA GLN A 152 24.55 25.41 -20.59
C GLN A 152 24.37 26.92 -20.77
N ASP A 153 23.48 27.53 -19.99
CA ASP A 153 23.29 28.99 -19.99
C ASP A 153 24.54 29.71 -19.48
N LEU A 154 25.20 29.16 -18.45
CA LEU A 154 26.51 29.64 -17.98
C LEU A 154 27.63 29.48 -19.03
N LYS A 155 27.59 28.47 -19.90
CA LYS A 155 28.55 28.35 -21.03
C LYS A 155 28.28 29.34 -22.15
N ASN A 156 27.03 29.76 -22.33
CA ASN A 156 26.65 30.79 -23.31
C ASN A 156 26.87 32.22 -22.77
N GLU A 157 26.74 32.42 -21.45
CA GLU A 157 26.97 33.70 -20.77
C GLU A 157 28.41 33.91 -20.29
N ALA A 158 29.26 32.87 -20.22
CA ALA A 158 30.70 32.99 -19.93
C ALA A 158 31.52 33.74 -21.01
N SER A 159 30.87 34.43 -21.95
CA SER A 159 31.48 35.51 -22.71
C SER A 159 31.43 36.88 -22.00
N LYS A 160 30.68 37.04 -20.89
CA LYS A 160 30.68 38.24 -20.04
C LYS A 160 30.33 37.93 -18.58
N ASN A 161 31.35 38.10 -17.74
CA ASN A 161 31.34 38.36 -16.29
C ASN A 161 31.38 37.16 -15.32
N GLU A 162 32.40 37.23 -14.45
CA GLU A 162 32.69 36.40 -13.29
C GLU A 162 31.80 36.81 -12.13
N ASP A 163 30.84 35.96 -11.72
CA ASP A 163 30.28 35.89 -10.36
C ASP A 163 29.24 34.75 -10.32
N SER A 164 29.68 33.49 -10.26
CA SER A 164 28.81 32.31 -10.45
C SER A 164 28.99 31.18 -9.43
N ASN A 165 29.16 31.49 -8.14
CA ASN A 165 29.22 30.45 -7.09
C ASN A 165 27.90 30.18 -6.34
N ALA A 166 26.84 30.98 -6.50
CA ALA A 166 25.61 30.83 -5.70
C ALA A 166 24.58 29.82 -6.27
N SER A 167 24.65 29.46 -7.56
CA SER A 167 23.63 28.63 -8.22
C SER A 167 23.88 27.11 -8.14
N ALA A 168 25.13 26.69 -7.93
CA ALA A 168 25.48 25.26 -7.79
C ALA A 168 25.20 24.73 -6.37
N GLU A 169 25.22 25.62 -5.37
CA GLU A 169 25.04 25.28 -3.96
C GLU A 169 23.56 25.11 -3.58
N SER A 170 22.64 25.83 -4.24
CA SER A 170 21.19 25.66 -4.05
C SER A 170 20.68 24.35 -4.64
N ALA A 171 21.13 23.96 -5.84
CA ALA A 171 20.70 22.73 -6.50
C ALA A 171 21.17 21.45 -5.78
N ASN A 172 22.39 21.45 -5.21
CA ASN A 172 22.92 20.33 -4.43
C ASN A 172 22.17 20.14 -3.09
N LYS A 173 21.68 21.25 -2.51
CA LYS A 173 20.80 21.22 -1.33
C LYS A 173 19.42 20.62 -1.66
N ASP A 174 18.90 20.87 -2.85
CA ASP A 174 17.60 20.33 -3.28
C ASP A 174 17.67 18.83 -3.58
N ILE A 175 18.73 18.36 -4.24
CA ILE A 175 18.95 16.93 -4.53
C ILE A 175 19.09 16.11 -3.23
N SER A 176 19.91 16.58 -2.28
CA SER A 176 20.09 15.88 -1.00
C SER A 176 18.79 15.85 -0.17
N ALA A 177 17.98 16.90 -0.23
CA ALA A 177 16.66 16.92 0.41
C ALA A 177 15.68 15.89 -0.21
N ILE A 178 15.72 15.71 -1.53
CA ILE A 178 14.91 14.69 -2.22
C ILE A 178 15.30 13.29 -1.74
N PHE A 179 16.60 12.96 -1.71
CA PHE A 179 17.07 11.68 -1.19
C PHE A 179 16.72 11.46 0.29
N ALA A 180 16.82 12.50 1.13
CA ALA A 180 16.40 12.41 2.53
C ALA A 180 14.91 12.10 2.69
N SER A 181 14.05 12.68 1.84
CA SER A 181 12.61 12.38 1.84
C SER A 181 12.33 10.92 1.45
N LEU A 182 13.10 10.39 0.49
CA LEU A 182 13.02 9.02 0.01
C LEU A 182 13.67 8.01 0.98
N GLU A 183 14.56 8.45 1.87
CA GLU A 183 15.15 7.55 2.88
C GLU A 183 14.13 7.09 3.94
N SER A 184 13.01 7.81 4.06
CA SER A 184 11.89 7.44 4.93
C SER A 184 11.06 6.25 4.42
N LEU A 185 11.42 5.67 3.27
CA LEU A 185 10.76 4.48 2.72
C LEU A 185 10.95 3.29 3.67
N LYS A 186 9.85 2.61 3.98
CA LYS A 186 9.83 1.46 4.90
C LYS A 186 10.45 0.19 4.31
N ASN A 187 10.47 0.07 2.98
CA ASN A 187 10.96 -1.12 2.30
C ASN A 187 12.49 -1.12 2.25
N LYS A 188 13.13 -2.14 2.85
CA LYS A 188 14.58 -2.28 2.93
C LYS A 188 15.25 -2.27 1.55
N ASP A 189 14.73 -3.05 0.61
CA ASP A 189 15.33 -3.20 -0.72
C ASP A 189 15.26 -1.90 -1.52
N LEU A 190 14.13 -1.18 -1.45
CA LEU A 190 14.00 0.15 -2.06
C LEU A 190 14.94 1.17 -1.42
N LYS A 191 15.12 1.13 -0.10
CA LYS A 191 16.08 1.99 0.60
C LYS A 191 17.52 1.70 0.15
N GLU A 192 17.91 0.44 0.04
CA GLU A 192 19.24 0.06 -0.43
C GLU A 192 19.47 0.43 -1.90
N TRP A 193 18.45 0.28 -2.74
CA TRP A 193 18.48 0.75 -4.12
C TRP A 193 18.68 2.27 -4.19
N LEU A 194 18.00 3.03 -3.31
CA LEU A 194 18.12 4.48 -3.26
C LEU A 194 19.52 4.91 -2.81
N LEU A 195 20.09 4.25 -1.80
CA LEU A 195 21.46 4.48 -1.35
C LEU A 195 22.46 4.23 -2.49
N LEU A 196 22.21 3.22 -3.33
CA LEU A 196 23.04 2.94 -4.49
C LEU A 196 22.92 4.04 -5.55
N GLN A 197 21.71 4.52 -5.81
CA GLN A 197 21.47 5.61 -6.75
C GLN A 197 22.12 6.92 -6.28
N GLU A 198 21.99 7.26 -5.00
CA GLU A 198 22.65 8.42 -4.40
C GLU A 198 24.18 8.29 -4.52
N ALA A 199 24.74 7.12 -4.21
CA ALA A 199 26.15 6.85 -4.33
C ALA A 199 26.64 6.99 -5.79
N ALA A 200 25.88 6.50 -6.76
CA ALA A 200 26.19 6.66 -8.18
C ALA A 200 26.19 8.13 -8.61
N LEU A 201 25.19 8.91 -8.19
CA LEU A 201 25.13 10.34 -8.49
C LEU A 201 26.32 11.11 -7.88
N LEU A 202 26.71 10.77 -6.65
CA LEU A 202 27.87 11.37 -5.99
C LEU A 202 29.19 11.06 -6.73
N LEU A 203 29.31 9.88 -7.37
CA LEU A 203 30.46 9.58 -8.23
C LEU A 203 30.50 10.47 -9.47
N GLU A 204 29.36 10.70 -10.11
CA GLU A 204 29.28 11.61 -11.26
C GLU A 204 29.68 13.05 -10.89
N GLN A 205 29.35 13.48 -9.67
CA GLN A 205 29.75 14.78 -9.10
C GLN A 205 31.23 14.82 -8.63
N GLY A 206 31.99 13.74 -8.76
CA GLY A 206 33.37 13.64 -8.28
C GLY A 206 33.52 13.52 -6.75
N ARG A 207 32.42 13.37 -6.01
CA ARG A 207 32.38 13.26 -4.54
C ARG A 207 32.60 11.81 -4.09
N VAL A 208 33.76 11.26 -4.44
CA VAL A 208 34.06 9.83 -4.30
C VAL A 208 33.96 9.32 -2.85
N GLN A 209 34.39 10.11 -1.86
CA GLN A 209 34.35 9.68 -0.46
C GLN A 209 32.92 9.58 0.09
N GLU A 210 32.04 10.47 -0.34
CA GLU A 210 30.63 10.45 0.05
C GLU A 210 29.89 9.31 -0.66
N ALA A 211 30.20 9.05 -1.93
CA ALA A 211 29.67 7.89 -2.63
C ALA A 211 30.03 6.56 -1.93
N LYS A 212 31.29 6.44 -1.48
CA LYS A 212 31.76 5.26 -0.74
C LYS A 212 31.04 5.09 0.60
N SER A 213 30.80 6.18 1.33
CA SER A 213 30.09 6.12 2.61
C SER A 213 28.64 5.68 2.40
N LYS A 214 27.95 6.19 1.37
CA LYS A 214 26.58 5.76 1.01
C LYS A 214 26.51 4.28 0.62
N ALA A 215 27.44 3.81 -0.21
CA ALA A 215 27.51 2.40 -0.59
C ALA A 215 27.84 1.47 0.61
N ALA A 216 28.49 1.98 1.66
CA ALA A 216 28.81 1.21 2.87
C ALA A 216 27.58 0.80 3.68
N PHE A 217 26.47 1.55 3.58
CA PHE A 217 25.21 1.23 4.28
C PHE A 217 24.42 0.09 3.62
N ILE A 218 24.79 -0.35 2.42
CA ILE A 218 24.14 -1.47 1.72
C ILE A 218 24.61 -2.80 2.34
N ASP A 219 23.66 -3.65 2.71
CA ASP A 219 23.90 -4.95 3.32
C ASP A 219 24.70 -5.88 2.39
N THR A 220 25.64 -6.63 2.96
CA THR A 220 26.44 -7.63 2.24
C THR A 220 25.62 -8.78 1.65
N GLN A 221 24.46 -9.09 2.23
CA GLN A 221 23.53 -10.11 1.75
C GLN A 221 22.52 -9.56 0.73
N SER A 222 22.56 -8.24 0.48
CA SER A 222 21.69 -7.60 -0.51
C SER A 222 21.99 -8.11 -1.92
N SER A 223 20.96 -8.14 -2.76
CA SER A 223 21.12 -8.31 -4.21
C SER A 223 21.98 -7.22 -4.84
N LEU A 224 22.10 -6.06 -4.19
CA LEU A 224 22.87 -4.90 -4.65
C LEU A 224 24.30 -4.86 -4.10
N SER A 225 24.70 -5.82 -3.26
CA SER A 225 26.01 -5.86 -2.59
C SER A 225 27.20 -5.82 -3.56
N THR A 226 27.06 -6.46 -4.73
CA THR A 226 28.10 -6.48 -5.75
C THR A 226 28.35 -5.08 -6.31
N LEU A 227 27.28 -4.35 -6.64
CA LEU A 227 27.36 -2.97 -7.12
C LEU A 227 27.89 -2.03 -6.03
N ALA A 228 27.42 -2.20 -4.79
CA ALA A 228 27.92 -1.46 -3.64
C ALA A 228 29.44 -1.64 -3.46
N ASN A 229 29.94 -2.87 -3.58
CA ASN A 229 31.36 -3.16 -3.47
C ASN A 229 32.19 -2.52 -4.59
N ILE A 230 31.67 -2.49 -5.82
CA ILE A 230 32.32 -1.78 -6.93
C ILE A 230 32.51 -0.30 -6.57
N ILE A 231 31.46 0.36 -6.05
CA ILE A 231 31.53 1.78 -5.64
C ILE A 231 32.51 1.97 -4.47
N LYS A 232 32.50 1.08 -3.47
CA LYS A 232 33.44 1.13 -2.32
C LYS A 232 34.91 1.13 -2.76
N HIS A 233 35.22 0.42 -3.84
CA HIS A 233 36.58 0.28 -4.36
C HIS A 233 36.90 1.18 -5.56
N TYR A 234 36.01 2.12 -5.91
CA TYR A 234 36.25 3.10 -6.97
C TYR A 234 37.47 3.99 -6.64
N LYS A 235 38.33 4.25 -7.62
CA LYS A 235 39.60 4.99 -7.44
C LYS A 235 39.41 6.48 -7.68
#